data_AF-A0A8E2KVF4-F1
#
_entry.id   AF-A0A8E2KVF4-F1
#
_cell.length_a   1.000
_cell.length_b   1.000
_cell.length_c   1.000
_cell.angle_alpha   90.00
_cell.angle_beta   90.00
_cell.angle_gamma   90.00
#
_symmetry.space_group_name_H-M   'P 1'
#
loop_
_entity.id
_entity.type
_entity.pdbx_description
1 polymer ?
#
loop_
_entity_poly.entity_id
_entity_poly.type
_entity_poly.pdbx_seq_one_letter_code
_entity_poly.pdbx_strand_id
1 'polypeptide(L)'
;MAELSDLELLAELGVETAAEPKRALTPLQERIIAGFEDIQRFAAEHGHLPRHGDDRDIFERLYAVRLDRLRALPEARELLASLDQDGLLDGNGPAAVAPQELGDDALLAELGIAPGAPDDITQLRHVAPRAEKRAAEDIANREKCEDFETFKPQIERVQADLAKGAREAKAVDQTEVTLEEVRPGNFFIVAGQMALIADTSDAFVTEYERKDRRVRVIYDNGTEATMLARSFQKALYRDETARRITALSAGPLFGDVAEPDDLASGTIYVLRSKSAHPYVAEHRELIHKIGVTGQSVAHRVANARNDPTFLLADVEVVAEYQLFNINRSKMEGLIHKALAAARLDLAAGDRFGRTVQPREWFLIPFQAIDDLISRISDGSVTQVRYDPMEARFVPAET
;
A
#
# COMPACT_ATOMS: atom_id res chain seq x y z
N MET A 1 -9.01 60.86 20.33
CA MET A 1 -8.16 59.97 19.52
C MET A 1 -9.07 59.42 18.45
N ALA A 2 -8.78 59.67 17.17
CA ALA A 2 -9.59 59.14 16.08
C ALA A 2 -9.37 57.63 16.01
N GLU A 3 -10.46 56.85 16.00
CA GLU A 3 -10.36 55.41 15.72
C GLU A 3 -10.05 55.24 14.24
N LEU A 4 -8.82 54.85 13.94
CA LEU A 4 -8.42 54.45 12.60
C LEU A 4 -9.12 53.12 12.28
N SER A 5 -9.70 53.04 11.09
CA SER A 5 -10.30 51.80 10.59
C SER A 5 -9.23 50.74 10.35
N ASP A 6 -9.62 49.46 10.40
CA ASP A 6 -8.70 48.33 10.18
C ASP A 6 -7.91 48.44 8.86
N LEU A 7 -8.46 49.10 7.84
CA LEU A 7 -7.79 49.35 6.56
C LEU A 7 -6.68 50.41 6.66
N GLU A 8 -6.85 51.42 7.51
CA GLU A 8 -5.85 52.47 7.72
C GLU A 8 -4.67 51.94 8.55
N LEU A 9 -4.94 51.04 9.50
CA LEU A 9 -3.93 50.29 10.26
C LEU A 9 -3.08 49.38 9.37
N LEU A 10 -3.70 48.71 8.39
CA LEU A 10 -2.99 47.85 7.43
C LEU A 10 -2.08 48.65 6.49
N ALA A 11 -2.49 49.86 6.11
CA ALA A 11 -1.71 50.76 5.28
C ALA A 11 -0.48 51.32 6.02
N GLU A 12 -0.60 51.66 7.31
CA GLU A 12 0.53 52.08 8.15
C GLU A 12 1.57 50.97 8.37
N LEU A 13 1.14 49.69 8.33
CA LEU A 13 2.00 48.52 8.45
C LEU A 13 2.69 48.11 7.14
N GLY A 14 2.48 48.85 6.04
CA GLY A 14 3.11 48.60 4.74
C GLY A 14 2.59 47.36 4.01
N VAL A 15 1.39 46.89 4.35
CA VAL A 15 0.75 45.76 3.68
C VAL A 15 -0.03 46.26 2.48
N GLU A 16 0.51 46.07 1.27
CA GLU A 16 -0.21 46.37 0.04
C GLU A 16 -1.38 45.39 -0.13
N THR A 17 -2.62 45.84 0.14
CA THR A 17 -3.85 45.06 -0.11
C THR A 17 -4.33 45.19 -1.57
N ALA A 18 -3.40 45.26 -2.52
CA ALA A 18 -3.75 45.25 -3.94
C ALA A 18 -4.20 43.85 -4.32
N ALA A 19 -5.47 43.70 -4.71
CA ALA A 19 -5.99 42.45 -5.23
C ALA A 19 -5.16 42.01 -6.44
N GLU A 20 -4.65 40.77 -6.44
CA GLU A 20 -3.93 40.19 -7.57
C GLU A 20 -4.78 40.34 -8.85
N PRO A 21 -4.19 40.73 -9.99
CA PRO A 21 -4.95 40.89 -11.22
C PRO A 21 -5.58 39.54 -11.58
N LYS A 22 -6.91 39.47 -11.57
CA LYS A 22 -7.65 38.31 -12.06
C LYS A 22 -7.19 38.03 -13.49
N ARG A 23 -6.39 36.97 -13.68
CA ARG A 23 -6.08 36.46 -15.01
C ARG A 23 -7.40 36.14 -15.69
N ALA A 24 -7.70 36.84 -16.78
CA ALA A 24 -8.94 36.67 -17.53
C ALA A 24 -9.05 35.30 -18.20
N LEU A 25 -7.92 34.59 -18.35
CA LEU A 25 -7.80 33.30 -19.02
C LEU A 25 -7.07 32.30 -18.14
N THR A 26 -7.50 31.03 -18.23
CA THR A 26 -6.83 29.90 -17.57
C THR A 26 -5.59 29.48 -18.37
N PRO A 27 -4.59 28.81 -17.74
CA PRO A 27 -3.41 28.29 -18.45
C PRO A 27 -3.76 27.34 -19.61
N LEU A 28 -4.90 26.63 -19.50
CA LEU A 28 -5.40 25.76 -20.56
C LEU A 28 -5.90 26.59 -21.76
N GLN A 29 -6.66 27.66 -21.51
CA GLN A 29 -7.17 28.56 -22.55
C GLN A 29 -6.03 29.28 -23.29
N GLU A 30 -5.01 29.76 -22.57
CA GLU A 30 -3.81 30.36 -23.17
C GLU A 30 -3.09 29.38 -24.10
N ARG A 31 -2.97 28.11 -23.72
CA ARG A 31 -2.36 27.06 -24.54
C ARG A 31 -3.19 26.70 -25.77
N ILE A 32 -4.52 26.76 -25.66
CA ILE A 32 -5.43 26.55 -26.78
C ILE A 32 -5.27 27.67 -27.80
N ILE A 33 -5.26 28.93 -27.34
CA ILE A 33 -5.08 30.12 -28.17
C ILE A 33 -3.73 30.09 -28.90
N ALA A 34 -2.62 29.92 -28.18
CA ALA A 34 -1.29 29.84 -28.80
C ALA A 34 -1.19 28.70 -29.83
N GLY A 35 -1.84 27.57 -29.54
CA GLY A 35 -1.91 26.44 -30.47
C GLY A 35 -2.68 26.71 -31.75
N PHE A 36 -3.70 27.56 -31.69
CA PHE A 36 -4.49 27.95 -32.85
C PHE A 36 -3.75 29.01 -33.68
N GLU A 37 -3.08 29.95 -33.03
CA GLU A 37 -2.22 30.94 -33.71
C GLU A 37 -1.08 30.28 -34.51
N ASP A 38 -0.49 29.20 -33.98
CA ASP A 38 0.52 28.41 -34.72
C ASP A 38 -0.08 27.81 -36.01
N ILE A 39 -1.33 27.34 -35.95
CA ILE A 39 -2.05 26.79 -37.12
C ILE A 39 -2.38 27.90 -38.13
N GLN A 40 -2.81 29.07 -37.65
CA GLN A 40 -3.05 30.24 -38.50
C GLN A 40 -1.78 30.71 -39.19
N ARG A 41 -0.66 30.75 -38.48
CA ARG A 41 0.65 31.09 -39.06
C ARG A 41 1.06 30.08 -40.12
N PHE A 42 0.90 28.78 -39.85
CA PHE A 42 1.16 27.75 -40.83
C PHE A 42 0.31 27.95 -42.10
N ALA A 43 -1.00 28.20 -41.94
CA ALA A 43 -1.90 28.41 -43.06
C ALA A 43 -1.57 29.68 -43.87
N ALA A 44 -1.16 30.76 -43.20
CA ALA A 44 -0.72 32.00 -43.84
C ALA A 44 0.60 31.81 -44.62
N GLU A 45 1.55 31.04 -44.08
CA GLU A 45 2.85 30.78 -44.71
C GLU A 45 2.76 29.80 -45.89
N HIS A 46 1.95 28.74 -45.76
CA HIS A 46 1.87 27.64 -46.75
C HIS A 46 0.68 27.77 -47.71
N GLY A 47 -0.24 28.71 -47.46
CA GLY A 47 -1.42 28.96 -48.28
C GLY A 47 -2.47 27.84 -48.26
N HIS A 48 -2.32 26.85 -47.37
CA HIS A 48 -3.28 25.77 -47.17
C HIS A 48 -3.36 25.33 -45.70
N LEU A 49 -4.49 24.71 -45.34
CA LEU A 49 -4.66 24.10 -44.02
C LEU A 49 -3.72 22.89 -43.83
N PRO A 50 -3.24 22.62 -42.61
CA PRO A 50 -2.44 21.42 -42.32
C PRO A 50 -3.19 20.13 -42.69
N ARG A 51 -2.48 19.15 -43.26
CA ARG A 51 -3.08 17.87 -43.70
C ARG A 51 -2.37 16.66 -43.09
N HIS A 52 -3.11 15.56 -42.99
CA HIS A 52 -2.54 14.25 -42.66
C HIS A 52 -1.80 13.67 -43.86
N GLY A 53 -0.72 12.94 -43.60
CA GLY A 53 0.02 12.17 -44.61
C GLY A 53 1.43 11.83 -44.13
N ASP A 54 1.92 10.65 -44.48
CA ASP A 54 3.26 10.20 -44.08
C ASP A 54 4.38 10.88 -44.86
N ASP A 55 4.07 11.41 -46.06
CA ASP A 55 4.98 12.18 -46.91
C ASP A 55 5.04 13.68 -46.53
N ARG A 56 4.37 14.09 -45.44
CA ARG A 56 4.26 15.49 -45.01
C ARG A 56 5.22 15.79 -43.85
N ASP A 57 5.58 17.06 -43.70
CA ASP A 57 6.43 17.52 -42.62
C ASP A 57 5.82 17.19 -41.24
N ILE A 58 6.69 16.89 -40.27
CA ILE A 58 6.30 16.50 -38.92
C ILE A 58 5.43 17.58 -38.25
N PHE A 59 5.73 18.86 -38.49
CA PHE A 59 4.96 19.97 -37.94
C PHE A 59 3.60 20.12 -38.62
N GLU A 60 3.50 19.92 -39.94
CA GLU A 60 2.21 19.93 -40.66
C GLU A 60 1.29 18.83 -40.11
N ARG A 61 1.81 17.63 -39.89
CA ARG A 61 1.06 16.51 -39.29
C ARG A 61 0.59 16.84 -37.87
N LEU A 62 1.46 17.46 -37.06
CA LEU A 62 1.11 17.85 -35.69
C LEU A 62 0.01 18.91 -35.67
N TYR A 63 0.09 19.90 -36.56
CA TYR A 63 -0.93 20.94 -36.71
C TYR A 63 -2.25 20.38 -37.25
N ALA A 64 -2.22 19.38 -38.13
CA ALA A 64 -3.42 18.71 -38.64
C ALA A 64 -4.17 17.99 -37.50
N VAL A 65 -3.46 17.19 -36.70
CA VAL A 65 -4.04 16.51 -35.52
C VAL A 65 -4.57 17.53 -34.49
N ARG A 66 -3.85 18.64 -34.29
CA ARG A 66 -4.26 19.68 -33.35
C ARG A 66 -5.52 20.42 -33.84
N LEU A 67 -5.60 20.75 -35.13
CA LEU A 67 -6.78 21.37 -35.74
C LEU A 67 -8.01 20.47 -35.62
N ASP A 68 -7.87 19.17 -35.85
CA ASP A 68 -8.98 18.21 -35.68
C ASP A 68 -9.45 18.12 -34.23
N ARG A 69 -8.52 18.11 -33.27
CA ARG A 69 -8.87 18.15 -31.84
C ARG A 69 -9.57 19.45 -31.46
N LEU A 70 -9.12 20.60 -31.96
CA LEU A 70 -9.77 21.89 -31.73
C LEU A 70 -11.18 21.92 -32.33
N ARG A 71 -11.38 21.31 -33.51
CA ARG A 71 -12.70 21.15 -34.12
C ARG A 71 -13.59 20.18 -33.33
N ALA A 72 -13.06 19.19 -32.64
CA ALA A 72 -13.85 18.24 -31.85
C ALA A 72 -14.31 18.79 -30.48
N LEU A 73 -13.62 19.79 -29.94
CA LEU A 73 -13.89 20.37 -28.61
C LEU A 73 -14.82 21.59 -28.71
N PRO A 74 -16.05 21.54 -28.15
CA PRO A 74 -17.00 22.66 -28.20
C PRO A 74 -16.49 23.90 -27.44
N GLU A 75 -15.84 23.70 -26.29
CA GLU A 75 -15.24 24.79 -25.50
C GLU A 75 -14.15 25.55 -26.27
N ALA A 76 -13.40 24.85 -27.13
CA ALA A 76 -12.36 25.45 -27.95
C ALA A 76 -12.96 26.31 -29.08
N ARG A 77 -14.11 25.90 -29.65
CA ARG A 77 -14.82 26.68 -30.68
C ARG A 77 -15.33 28.01 -30.13
N GLU A 78 -15.94 27.99 -28.94
CA GLU A 78 -16.42 29.23 -28.30
C GLU A 78 -15.28 30.18 -27.95
N LEU A 79 -14.17 29.64 -27.43
CA LEU A 79 -12.98 30.42 -27.07
C LEU A 79 -12.30 31.06 -28.30
N LEU A 80 -12.21 30.32 -29.41
CA LEU A 80 -11.47 30.71 -30.60
C LEU A 80 -12.32 31.44 -31.65
N ALA A 81 -13.63 31.53 -31.47
CA ALA A 81 -14.56 32.15 -32.44
C ALA A 81 -14.19 33.60 -32.81
N SER A 82 -13.66 34.38 -31.86
CA SER A 82 -13.21 35.76 -32.10
C SER A 82 -11.85 35.85 -32.82
N LEU A 83 -11.07 34.77 -32.78
CA LEU A 83 -9.74 34.66 -33.38
C LEU A 83 -9.78 33.98 -34.76
N ASP A 84 -10.86 33.25 -35.07
CA ASP A 84 -11.03 32.51 -36.32
C ASP A 84 -11.49 33.41 -37.48
N GLN A 85 -10.61 34.33 -37.91
CA GLN A 85 -10.90 35.27 -39.01
C GLN A 85 -11.02 34.58 -40.38
N ASP A 86 -10.31 33.46 -40.58
CA ASP A 86 -10.28 32.74 -41.87
C ASP A 86 -11.23 31.52 -41.90
N GLY A 87 -12.06 31.32 -40.87
CA GLY A 87 -13.02 30.22 -40.81
C GLY A 87 -12.38 28.83 -40.78
N LEU A 88 -11.21 28.69 -40.15
CA LEU A 88 -10.48 27.42 -40.03
C LEU A 88 -11.27 26.38 -39.21
N LEU A 89 -12.12 26.80 -38.28
CA LEU A 89 -12.88 25.91 -37.40
C LEU A 89 -14.19 25.42 -38.06
N ASP A 90 -14.70 26.18 -39.04
CA ASP A 90 -15.87 25.86 -39.85
C ASP A 90 -15.48 24.91 -40.99
N GLY A 91 -15.20 23.66 -40.63
CA GLY A 91 -14.66 22.63 -41.53
C GLY A 91 -15.48 22.42 -42.81
N ASN A 92 -15.02 23.03 -43.90
CA ASN A 92 -15.46 22.73 -45.27
C ASN A 92 -14.30 22.20 -46.16
N GLY A 93 -13.34 21.50 -45.56
CA GLY A 93 -12.40 20.64 -46.29
C GLY A 93 -13.04 19.27 -46.53
N PRO A 94 -12.75 18.59 -47.66
CA PRO A 94 -13.34 17.29 -47.94
C PRO A 94 -13.02 16.39 -46.74
N ALA A 95 -14.07 15.87 -46.11
CA ALA A 95 -13.91 14.80 -45.15
C ALA A 95 -13.01 13.77 -45.83
N ALA A 96 -11.77 13.61 -45.35
CA ALA A 96 -11.07 12.37 -45.56
C ALA A 96 -12.10 11.34 -45.12
N VAL A 97 -12.57 10.54 -46.07
CA VAL A 97 -13.44 9.40 -45.80
C VAL A 97 -12.79 8.73 -44.62
N ALA A 98 -13.43 8.83 -43.45
CA ALA A 98 -13.00 8.04 -42.32
C ALA A 98 -12.85 6.64 -42.92
N PRO A 99 -11.65 6.02 -42.86
CA PRO A 99 -11.53 4.68 -43.38
C PRO A 99 -12.71 3.95 -42.78
N GLN A 100 -13.57 3.39 -43.64
CA GLN A 100 -14.61 2.51 -43.16
C GLN A 100 -13.88 1.62 -42.16
N GLU A 101 -14.38 1.51 -40.93
CA GLU A 101 -13.84 0.58 -39.95
C GLU A 101 -14.07 -0.82 -40.52
N LEU A 102 -13.25 -1.16 -41.50
CA LEU A 102 -13.04 -2.47 -42.04
C LEU A 102 -12.35 -3.15 -40.89
N GLY A 103 -13.09 -4.04 -40.22
CA GLY A 103 -12.48 -4.91 -39.23
C GLY A 103 -11.28 -5.62 -39.86
N ASP A 104 -10.33 -6.01 -39.04
CA ASP A 104 -9.04 -6.57 -39.47
C ASP A 104 -9.20 -7.68 -40.54
N ASP A 105 -10.27 -8.47 -40.45
CA ASP A 105 -10.62 -9.52 -41.42
C ASP A 105 -10.95 -8.99 -42.82
N ALA A 106 -11.60 -7.84 -42.93
CA ALA A 106 -11.95 -7.21 -44.20
C ALA A 106 -10.71 -6.58 -44.86
N LEU A 107 -9.80 -6.00 -44.06
CA LEU A 107 -8.51 -5.50 -44.55
C LEU A 107 -7.61 -6.64 -45.06
N LEU A 108 -7.59 -7.77 -44.36
CA LEU A 108 -6.86 -8.98 -44.77
C LEU A 108 -7.36 -9.51 -46.13
N ALA A 109 -8.68 -9.56 -46.31
CA ALA A 109 -9.30 -10.02 -47.55
C ALA A 109 -8.94 -9.13 -48.75
N GLU A 110 -8.90 -7.81 -48.56
CA GLU A 110 -8.56 -6.84 -49.61
C GLU A 110 -7.07 -6.91 -50.01
N LEU A 111 -6.20 -7.32 -49.08
CA LEU A 111 -4.78 -7.62 -49.33
C LEU A 111 -4.54 -9.01 -49.96
N GLY A 112 -5.60 -9.77 -50.26
CA GLY A 112 -5.51 -11.11 -50.83
C GLY A 112 -5.08 -12.20 -49.84
N ILE A 113 -5.14 -11.92 -48.54
CA ILE A 113 -4.80 -12.86 -47.47
C ILE A 113 -6.10 -13.41 -46.90
N ALA A 114 -6.47 -14.62 -47.31
CA ALA A 114 -7.63 -15.31 -46.75
C ALA A 114 -7.30 -15.79 -45.32
N PRO A 115 -8.13 -15.48 -44.31
CA PRO A 115 -7.93 -16.01 -42.96
C PRO A 115 -7.99 -17.54 -43.00
N GLY A 116 -6.96 -18.20 -42.44
CA GLY A 116 -6.88 -19.66 -42.41
C GLY A 116 -6.15 -20.33 -43.57
N ALA A 117 -5.45 -19.57 -44.42
CA ALA A 117 -4.53 -20.15 -45.40
C ALA A 117 -3.45 -21.01 -44.70
N PRO A 118 -2.94 -22.09 -45.33
CA PRO A 118 -1.91 -22.90 -44.72
C PRO A 118 -0.63 -22.10 -44.41
N ASP A 119 -0.30 -21.06 -45.15
CA ASP A 119 0.90 -20.25 -44.87
C ASP A 119 0.61 -19.01 -44.00
N ASP A 120 -0.53 -19.01 -43.29
CA ASP A 120 -0.93 -17.94 -42.39
C ASP A 120 0.03 -17.84 -41.18
N ILE A 121 0.71 -16.69 -41.08
CA ILE A 121 1.70 -16.40 -40.04
C ILE A 121 1.09 -16.35 -38.63
N THR A 122 -0.24 -16.22 -38.52
CA THR A 122 -0.96 -16.27 -37.25
C THR A 122 -1.11 -17.71 -36.73
N GLN A 123 -0.96 -18.73 -37.60
CA GLN A 123 -0.94 -20.13 -37.22
C GLN A 123 0.48 -20.54 -36.77
N LEU A 124 0.71 -20.49 -35.45
CA LEU A 124 1.94 -20.95 -34.84
C LEU A 124 2.11 -22.48 -34.98
N ARG A 125 2.75 -22.93 -36.07
CA ARG A 125 2.95 -24.37 -36.38
C ARG A 125 4.05 -25.05 -35.58
N HIS A 126 5.02 -24.27 -35.11
CA HIS A 126 6.23 -24.79 -34.45
C HIS A 126 6.43 -24.27 -33.02
N VAL A 127 5.48 -23.52 -32.48
CA VAL A 127 5.59 -22.92 -31.14
C VAL A 127 4.25 -23.02 -30.42
N ALA A 128 4.23 -23.67 -29.25
CA ALA A 128 3.05 -23.68 -28.39
C ALA A 128 2.68 -22.24 -27.96
N PRO A 129 1.39 -21.83 -28.04
CA PRO A 129 0.91 -20.51 -27.68
C PRO A 129 1.36 -20.05 -26.27
N ARG A 130 1.73 -18.78 -26.12
CA ARG A 130 2.18 -18.20 -24.82
C ARG A 130 1.12 -18.28 -23.72
N ALA A 131 -0.17 -18.28 -24.07
CA ALA A 131 -1.26 -18.46 -23.11
C ALA A 131 -1.29 -19.90 -22.56
N GLU A 132 -1.05 -20.90 -23.42
CA GLU A 132 -0.88 -22.29 -22.99
C GLU A 132 0.41 -22.46 -22.18
N LYS A 133 1.51 -21.80 -22.54
CA LYS A 133 2.74 -21.82 -21.70
C LYS A 133 2.54 -21.18 -20.32
N ARG A 134 1.86 -20.02 -20.24
CA ARG A 134 1.58 -19.34 -18.96
C ARG A 134 0.54 -20.06 -18.10
N ALA A 135 -0.47 -20.68 -18.70
CA ALA A 135 -1.47 -21.45 -17.97
C ALA A 135 -0.94 -22.84 -17.57
N ALA A 136 -0.14 -23.49 -18.43
CA ALA A 136 0.46 -24.79 -18.14
C ALA A 136 1.62 -24.70 -17.13
N GLU A 137 2.32 -23.57 -17.02
CA GLU A 137 3.29 -23.32 -15.95
C GLU A 137 2.62 -22.98 -14.61
N ASP A 138 1.43 -22.37 -14.61
CA ASP A 138 0.78 -21.88 -13.38
C ASP A 138 -0.07 -22.95 -12.66
N ILE A 139 -0.68 -23.94 -13.34
CA ILE A 139 -1.53 -24.97 -12.70
C ILE A 139 -1.55 -26.27 -13.54
N ALA A 140 -0.51 -27.11 -13.53
CA ALA A 140 -0.62 -28.47 -14.11
C ALA A 140 0.41 -29.53 -13.71
N ASN A 141 1.58 -29.20 -13.14
CA ASN A 141 2.53 -30.24 -12.71
C ASN A 141 2.32 -30.58 -11.23
N ARG A 142 1.13 -31.08 -10.92
CA ARG A 142 0.90 -31.77 -9.65
C ARG A 142 1.26 -33.23 -9.86
N GLU A 143 2.34 -33.66 -9.24
CA GLU A 143 2.78 -35.03 -9.24
C GLU A 143 2.22 -35.76 -8.02
N LYS A 144 2.23 -37.09 -8.05
CA LYS A 144 1.84 -37.87 -6.88
C LYS A 144 2.93 -37.72 -5.82
N CYS A 145 2.55 -37.36 -4.59
CA CYS A 145 3.48 -37.25 -3.48
C CYS A 145 3.79 -38.66 -2.96
N GLU A 146 5.04 -39.12 -3.12
CA GLU A 146 5.45 -40.48 -2.73
C GLU A 146 5.57 -40.65 -1.20
N ASP A 147 5.98 -39.59 -0.50
CA ASP A 147 6.18 -39.50 0.95
C ASP A 147 4.99 -38.88 1.68
N PHE A 148 3.80 -38.85 1.06
CA PHE A 148 2.60 -38.22 1.58
C PHE A 148 2.21 -38.72 2.99
N GLU A 149 2.47 -39.99 3.30
CA GLU A 149 2.21 -40.56 4.63
C GLU A 149 2.96 -39.84 5.77
N THR A 150 4.06 -39.14 5.46
CA THR A 150 4.80 -38.31 6.43
C THR A 150 4.09 -36.99 6.74
N PHE A 151 3.37 -36.44 5.76
CA PHE A 151 2.72 -35.13 5.86
C PHE A 151 1.23 -35.21 6.18
N LYS A 152 0.59 -36.33 5.85
CA LYS A 152 -0.81 -36.61 6.14
C LYS A 152 -1.18 -36.38 7.62
N PRO A 153 -0.40 -36.84 8.63
CA PRO A 153 -0.72 -36.55 10.03
C PRO A 153 -0.70 -35.05 10.36
N GLN A 154 0.15 -34.26 9.69
CA GLN A 154 0.24 -32.81 9.90
C GLN A 154 -0.98 -32.10 9.33
N ILE A 155 -1.39 -32.49 8.12
CA ILE A 155 -2.58 -31.95 7.44
C ILE A 155 -3.84 -32.32 8.23
N GLU A 156 -3.99 -33.57 8.65
CA GLU A 156 -5.14 -34.04 9.46
C GLU A 156 -5.21 -33.30 10.81
N ARG A 157 -4.06 -33.06 11.45
CA ARG A 157 -3.99 -32.27 12.69
C ARG A 157 -4.49 -30.84 12.45
N VAL A 158 -4.02 -30.18 11.40
CA VAL A 158 -4.45 -28.80 11.06
C VAL A 158 -5.93 -28.73 10.73
N GLN A 159 -6.47 -29.72 10.01
CA GLN A 159 -7.91 -29.82 9.76
C GLN A 159 -8.70 -29.97 11.07
N ALA A 160 -8.24 -30.81 12.00
CA ALA A 160 -8.85 -30.96 13.31
C ALA A 160 -8.75 -29.68 14.15
N ASP A 161 -7.63 -28.96 14.08
CA ASP A 161 -7.41 -27.69 14.78
C ASP A 161 -8.32 -26.58 14.23
N LEU A 162 -8.53 -26.52 12.92
CA LEU A 162 -9.49 -25.61 12.28
C LEU A 162 -10.93 -25.93 12.71
N ALA A 163 -11.30 -27.21 12.75
CA ALA A 163 -12.63 -27.64 13.20
C ALA A 163 -12.89 -27.31 14.69
N LYS A 164 -11.84 -27.33 15.52
CA LYS A 164 -11.89 -26.95 16.94
C LYS A 164 -11.76 -25.45 17.19
N GLY A 165 -11.50 -24.64 16.15
CA GLY A 165 -11.25 -23.21 16.27
C GLY A 165 -9.89 -22.84 16.89
N ALA A 166 -8.96 -23.78 17.03
CA ALA A 166 -7.59 -23.53 17.53
C ALA A 166 -6.68 -22.87 16.47
N ARG A 167 -7.10 -22.91 15.20
CA ARG A 167 -6.52 -22.17 14.08
C ARG A 167 -7.62 -21.43 13.34
N GLU A 168 -7.26 -20.31 12.73
CA GLU A 168 -8.17 -19.51 11.91
C GLU A 168 -7.73 -19.56 10.44
N ALA A 169 -8.69 -19.62 9.52
CA ALA A 169 -8.45 -19.46 8.09
C ALA A 169 -8.78 -18.03 7.68
N LYS A 170 -7.76 -17.20 7.47
CA LYS A 170 -7.90 -15.77 7.13
C LYS A 170 -7.90 -15.57 5.62
N ALA A 171 -8.74 -14.65 5.13
CA ALA A 171 -8.71 -14.23 3.73
C ALA A 171 -7.33 -13.72 3.35
N VAL A 172 -6.86 -14.09 2.16
CA VAL A 172 -5.63 -13.54 1.60
C VAL A 172 -6.00 -12.29 0.82
N ASP A 173 -5.80 -11.12 1.41
CA ASP A 173 -5.87 -9.86 0.68
C ASP A 173 -4.56 -9.59 -0.07
N GLN A 174 -4.62 -8.85 -1.18
CA GLN A 174 -3.51 -8.63 -2.13
C GLN A 174 -2.25 -7.98 -1.53
N THR A 175 -2.31 -7.54 -0.27
CA THR A 175 -1.22 -6.93 0.50
C THR A 175 -0.70 -7.79 1.66
N GLU A 176 -1.35 -8.91 1.99
CA GLU A 176 -1.11 -9.62 3.25
C GLU A 176 -0.11 -10.77 3.17
N VAL A 177 -0.03 -11.51 2.06
CA VAL A 177 0.91 -12.64 1.96
C VAL A 177 2.27 -12.13 1.49
N THR A 178 3.23 -11.98 2.40
CA THR A 178 4.61 -11.69 2.02
C THR A 178 5.32 -12.96 1.56
N LEU A 179 6.41 -12.82 0.80
CA LEU A 179 7.28 -13.95 0.46
C LEU A 179 7.88 -14.62 1.71
N GLU A 180 7.91 -13.93 2.85
CA GLU A 180 8.35 -14.50 4.12
C GLU A 180 7.35 -15.53 4.66
N GLU A 181 6.06 -15.38 4.35
CA GLU A 181 5.03 -16.33 4.76
C GLU A 181 5.02 -17.63 3.93
N VAL A 182 5.56 -17.61 2.69
CA VAL A 182 5.65 -18.81 1.84
C VAL A 182 6.90 -19.63 2.21
N ARG A 183 6.96 -20.10 3.44
CA ARG A 183 8.09 -20.84 4.03
C ARG A 183 7.65 -22.21 4.58
N PRO A 184 8.58 -23.16 4.78
CA PRO A 184 8.25 -24.50 5.27
C PRO A 184 7.44 -24.47 6.57
N GLY A 185 6.50 -25.40 6.73
CA GLY A 185 5.64 -25.54 7.90
C GLY A 185 4.38 -24.68 7.90
N ASN A 186 4.25 -23.73 6.96
CA ASN A 186 3.05 -22.93 6.81
C ASN A 186 1.98 -23.61 5.94
N PHE A 187 0.72 -23.34 6.27
CA PHE A 187 -0.45 -23.93 5.63
C PHE A 187 -1.33 -22.86 4.96
N PHE A 188 -1.85 -23.20 3.80
CA PHE A 188 -2.73 -22.37 3.00
C PHE A 188 -3.90 -23.19 2.48
N ILE A 189 -4.97 -22.52 2.07
CA ILE A 189 -6.05 -23.09 1.27
C ILE A 189 -5.95 -22.45 -0.10
N VAL A 190 -5.81 -23.27 -1.15
CA VAL A 190 -5.69 -22.84 -2.54
C VAL A 190 -6.60 -23.70 -3.40
N ALA A 191 -7.48 -23.06 -4.17
CA ALA A 191 -8.55 -23.67 -4.95
C ALA A 191 -9.40 -24.65 -4.11
N GLY A 192 -9.69 -24.29 -2.86
CA GLY A 192 -10.43 -25.12 -1.91
C GLY A 192 -9.68 -26.34 -1.35
N GLN A 193 -8.39 -26.50 -1.65
CA GLN A 193 -7.56 -27.59 -1.14
C GLN A 193 -6.53 -27.07 -0.14
N MET A 194 -6.28 -27.85 0.92
CA MET A 194 -5.24 -27.50 1.88
C MET A 194 -3.85 -27.80 1.30
N ALA A 195 -2.96 -26.82 1.40
CA ALA A 195 -1.61 -26.85 0.88
C ALA A 195 -0.61 -26.58 2.01
N LEU A 196 0.34 -27.49 2.20
CA LEU A 196 1.47 -27.38 3.12
C LEU A 196 2.74 -27.03 2.32
N ILE A 197 3.46 -25.99 2.74
CA ILE A 197 4.83 -25.79 2.26
C ILE A 197 5.73 -26.76 3.02
N ALA A 198 6.23 -27.79 2.33
CA ALA A 198 7.03 -28.84 2.94
C ALA A 198 8.52 -28.48 3.01
N ASP A 199 9.03 -27.82 1.98
CA ASP A 199 10.45 -27.48 1.88
C ASP A 199 10.68 -26.27 0.96
N THR A 200 11.85 -25.65 1.06
CA THR A 200 12.29 -24.52 0.22
C THR A 200 13.74 -24.63 -0.19
N SER A 201 14.04 -24.27 -1.44
CA SER A 201 15.42 -24.12 -1.91
C SER A 201 16.10 -22.86 -1.36
N ASP A 202 17.42 -22.79 -1.56
CA ASP A 202 18.17 -21.54 -1.40
C ASP A 202 17.56 -20.41 -2.24
N ALA A 203 17.67 -19.19 -1.69
CA ALA A 203 17.21 -18.00 -2.37
C ALA A 203 18.17 -17.62 -3.51
N PHE A 204 17.60 -17.27 -4.66
CA PHE A 204 18.33 -16.80 -5.82
C PHE A 204 17.79 -15.45 -6.29
N VAL A 205 18.59 -14.73 -7.09
CA VAL A 205 18.20 -13.45 -7.68
C VAL A 205 17.80 -13.68 -9.13
N THR A 206 16.60 -13.26 -9.47
CA THR A 206 16.04 -13.29 -10.83
C THR A 206 16.71 -12.24 -11.74
N GLU A 207 16.48 -12.37 -13.06
CA GLU A 207 16.96 -11.39 -14.06
C GLU A 207 16.50 -9.94 -13.80
N TYR A 208 15.44 -9.76 -13.01
CA TYR A 208 14.90 -8.45 -12.61
C TYR A 208 15.41 -7.97 -11.24
N GLU A 209 16.55 -8.50 -10.76
CA GLU A 209 17.17 -8.17 -9.46
C GLU A 209 16.29 -8.45 -8.24
N ARG A 210 15.28 -9.33 -8.38
CA ARG A 210 14.40 -9.73 -7.28
C ARG A 210 14.80 -11.07 -6.70
N LYS A 211 14.84 -11.16 -5.38
CA LYS A 211 15.00 -12.43 -4.66
C LYS A 211 13.77 -13.33 -4.85
N ASP A 212 14.00 -14.61 -5.08
CA ASP A 212 12.98 -15.67 -5.17
C ASP A 212 13.56 -17.01 -4.69
N ARG A 213 12.71 -18.02 -4.52
CA ARG A 213 13.11 -19.39 -4.15
C ARG A 213 12.10 -20.41 -4.68
N ARG A 214 12.50 -21.66 -4.80
CA ARG A 214 11.56 -22.77 -5.09
C ARG A 214 10.96 -23.28 -3.79
N VAL A 215 9.67 -23.61 -3.82
CA VAL A 215 8.90 -24.19 -2.71
C VAL A 215 8.35 -25.54 -3.16
N ARG A 216 8.42 -26.55 -2.28
CA ARG A 216 7.73 -27.82 -2.42
C ARG A 216 6.40 -27.72 -1.68
N VAL A 217 5.30 -27.84 -2.40
CA VAL A 217 3.94 -27.71 -1.87
C VAL A 217 3.26 -29.06 -1.90
N ILE A 218 2.72 -29.50 -0.77
CA ILE A 218 2.01 -30.78 -0.62
C ILE A 218 0.54 -30.49 -0.36
N TYR A 219 -0.34 -31.10 -1.14
CA TYR A 219 -1.79 -30.93 -1.06
C TYR A 219 -2.44 -32.08 -0.27
N ASP A 220 -3.56 -31.79 0.37
CA ASP A 220 -4.37 -32.77 1.13
C ASP A 220 -4.85 -33.98 0.32
N ASN A 221 -4.96 -33.83 -1.00
CA ASN A 221 -5.34 -34.92 -1.91
C ASN A 221 -4.18 -35.87 -2.27
N GLY A 222 -3.01 -35.74 -1.63
CA GLY A 222 -1.85 -36.60 -1.88
C GLY A 222 -1.04 -36.25 -3.13
N THR A 223 -1.21 -35.04 -3.65
CA THR A 223 -0.39 -34.52 -4.75
C THR A 223 0.60 -33.48 -4.25
N GLU A 224 1.68 -33.26 -5.00
CA GLU A 224 2.67 -32.24 -4.71
C GLU A 224 3.02 -31.42 -5.95
N ALA A 225 3.49 -30.21 -5.75
CA ALA A 225 4.01 -29.35 -6.80
C ALA A 225 5.29 -28.65 -6.33
N THR A 226 6.28 -28.57 -7.21
CA THR A 226 7.47 -27.75 -6.98
C THR A 226 7.41 -26.51 -7.85
N MET A 227 7.25 -25.34 -7.24
CA MET A 227 7.07 -24.07 -7.97
C MET A 227 7.85 -22.92 -7.32
N LEU A 228 7.86 -21.75 -7.97
CA LEU A 228 8.46 -20.55 -7.38
C LEU A 228 7.56 -20.00 -6.28
N ALA A 229 8.16 -19.53 -5.18
CA ALA A 229 7.42 -18.93 -4.06
C ALA A 229 6.54 -17.76 -4.53
N ARG A 230 7.05 -16.96 -5.48
CA ARG A 230 6.28 -15.87 -6.09
C ARG A 230 5.15 -16.34 -7.01
N SER A 231 5.33 -17.47 -7.69
CA SER A 231 4.24 -18.07 -8.48
C SER A 231 3.15 -18.61 -7.57
N PHE A 232 3.51 -19.27 -6.47
CA PHE A 232 2.56 -19.69 -5.44
C PHE A 232 1.80 -18.50 -4.83
N GLN A 233 2.51 -17.42 -4.49
CA GLN A 233 1.91 -16.18 -4.00
C GLN A 233 0.90 -15.59 -5.00
N LYS A 234 1.23 -15.56 -6.30
CA LYS A 234 0.30 -15.11 -7.35
C LYS A 234 -0.92 -16.02 -7.48
N ALA A 235 -0.74 -17.34 -7.32
CA ALA A 235 -1.85 -18.29 -7.33
C ALA A 235 -2.84 -18.01 -6.19
N LEU A 236 -2.33 -17.71 -4.99
CA LEU A 236 -3.16 -17.27 -3.86
C LEU A 236 -3.95 -16.00 -4.18
N TYR A 237 -3.35 -15.01 -4.84
CA TYR A 237 -4.04 -13.76 -5.17
C TYR A 237 -5.09 -13.87 -6.28
N ARG A 238 -4.95 -14.87 -7.16
CA ARG A 238 -5.90 -15.12 -8.25
C ARG A 238 -7.14 -15.88 -7.75
N ASP A 239 -7.01 -16.56 -6.61
CA ASP A 239 -8.07 -17.37 -6.03
C ASP A 239 -8.78 -16.63 -4.90
N GLU A 240 -10.03 -16.23 -5.12
CA GLU A 240 -10.86 -15.54 -4.12
C GLU A 240 -11.16 -16.42 -2.88
N THR A 241 -11.08 -17.74 -3.04
CA THR A 241 -11.25 -18.71 -1.95
C THR A 241 -9.96 -18.95 -1.17
N ALA A 242 -8.84 -18.32 -1.59
CA ALA A 242 -7.57 -18.50 -0.93
C ALA A 242 -7.65 -18.04 0.52
N ARG A 243 -7.18 -18.90 1.41
CA ARG A 243 -7.08 -18.60 2.85
C ARG A 243 -5.69 -18.92 3.34
N ARG A 244 -5.18 -18.10 4.26
CA ARG A 244 -4.00 -18.42 5.05
C ARG A 244 -4.45 -19.05 6.35
N ILE A 245 -3.90 -20.22 6.67
CA ILE A 245 -4.16 -20.88 7.95
C ILE A 245 -3.15 -20.36 8.96
N THR A 246 -3.64 -19.80 10.07
CA THR A 246 -2.75 -19.31 11.13
C THR A 246 -1.96 -20.47 11.75
N ALA A 247 -0.81 -20.14 12.35
CA ALA A 247 -0.13 -21.06 13.25
C ALA A 247 -1.09 -21.51 14.37
N LEU A 248 -0.77 -22.67 14.98
CA LEU A 248 -1.52 -23.18 16.13
C LEU A 248 -1.49 -22.11 17.23
N SER A 249 -2.61 -21.43 17.44
CA SER A 249 -2.76 -20.53 18.57
C SER A 249 -3.17 -21.40 19.74
N ALA A 250 -2.20 -22.06 20.38
CA ALA A 250 -2.36 -22.31 21.80
C ALA A 250 -2.41 -20.92 22.43
N GLY A 251 -3.54 -20.50 23.01
CA GLY A 251 -3.44 -19.42 23.99
C GLY A 251 -2.33 -19.80 25.00
N PRO A 252 -1.53 -18.88 25.54
CA PRO A 252 -1.50 -17.42 25.43
C PRO A 252 -0.78 -16.94 24.15
N LEU A 253 -1.13 -15.76 23.66
CA LEU A 253 -0.54 -15.11 22.48
C LEU A 253 0.95 -14.73 22.65
N PHE A 254 1.56 -15.02 23.81
CA PHE A 254 2.94 -14.65 24.14
C PHE A 254 3.53 -15.68 25.11
N GLY A 255 4.56 -16.38 24.67
CA GLY A 255 5.52 -16.97 25.59
C GLY A 255 6.61 -15.96 25.90
N ASP A 256 7.07 -15.91 27.15
CA ASP A 256 8.27 -15.17 27.54
C ASP A 256 9.57 -15.83 27.00
N VAL A 257 9.44 -16.97 26.32
CA VAL A 257 10.55 -17.79 25.80
C VAL A 257 10.42 -17.88 24.28
N ALA A 258 11.45 -17.38 23.59
CA ALA A 258 11.55 -17.46 22.13
C ALA A 258 11.72 -18.92 21.66
N GLU A 259 10.84 -19.41 20.79
CA GLU A 259 11.07 -20.67 20.09
C GLU A 259 11.92 -20.45 18.82
N PRO A 260 12.67 -21.46 18.33
CA PRO A 260 13.56 -21.31 17.17
C PRO A 260 12.86 -20.86 15.87
N ASP A 261 11.55 -21.08 15.75
CA ASP A 261 10.76 -20.80 14.54
C ASP A 261 9.99 -19.46 14.59
N ASP A 262 10.12 -18.73 15.70
CA ASP A 262 9.40 -17.48 15.95
C ASP A 262 10.00 -16.29 15.18
N LEU A 263 9.15 -15.56 14.45
CA LEU A 263 9.56 -14.35 13.77
C LEU A 263 9.58 -13.19 14.78
N ALA A 264 10.78 -12.67 15.06
CA ALA A 264 10.97 -11.45 15.85
C ALA A 264 10.19 -10.29 15.22
N SER A 265 9.04 -9.97 15.81
CA SER A 265 8.04 -9.08 15.21
C SER A 265 8.07 -7.68 15.82
N GLY A 266 8.68 -7.53 17.00
CA GLY A 266 8.97 -6.23 17.61
C GLY A 266 9.38 -6.33 19.08
N THR A 267 9.58 -5.19 19.71
CA THR A 267 9.87 -5.05 21.14
C THR A 267 8.95 -3.98 21.72
N ILE A 268 8.24 -4.30 22.81
CA ILE A 268 7.59 -3.28 23.65
C ILE A 268 8.68 -2.69 24.53
N TYR A 269 8.77 -1.37 24.53
CA TYR A 269 9.71 -0.65 25.37
C TYR A 269 8.96 0.27 26.33
N VAL A 270 9.39 0.26 27.59
CA VAL A 270 8.87 1.11 28.65
C VAL A 270 9.95 2.09 29.07
N LEU A 271 9.65 3.39 28.97
CA LEU A 271 10.61 4.45 29.23
C LEU A 271 10.14 5.36 30.33
N ARG A 272 11.12 5.98 30.98
CA ARG A 272 10.95 7.03 31.97
C ARG A 272 11.58 8.32 31.46
N SER A 273 10.86 9.44 31.54
CA SER A 273 11.38 10.74 31.11
C SER A 273 12.38 11.31 32.11
N LYS A 274 13.50 11.87 31.65
CA LYS A 274 14.45 12.68 32.44
C LYS A 274 14.15 14.18 32.35
N SER A 275 12.98 14.59 31.87
CA SER A 275 12.59 16.00 31.76
C SER A 275 12.64 16.74 33.10
N ALA A 276 13.13 17.98 33.10
CA ALA A 276 13.15 18.85 34.28
C ALA A 276 11.78 19.48 34.60
N HIS A 277 10.74 19.20 33.81
CA HIS A 277 9.40 19.72 34.06
C HIS A 277 8.90 19.32 35.47
N PRO A 278 8.43 20.27 36.32
CA PRO A 278 8.11 20.00 37.73
C PRO A 278 7.18 18.79 37.94
N TYR A 279 6.10 18.72 37.16
CA TYR A 279 5.16 17.59 37.21
C TYR A 279 5.81 16.24 36.84
N VAL A 280 6.70 16.22 35.84
CA VAL A 280 7.39 15.00 35.43
C VAL A 280 8.45 14.60 36.45
N ALA A 281 9.09 15.58 37.08
CA ALA A 281 10.09 15.34 38.09
C ALA A 281 9.51 14.78 39.39
N GLU A 282 8.35 15.28 39.81
CA GLU A 282 7.63 14.81 41.00
C GLU A 282 7.03 13.41 40.82
N HIS A 283 6.47 13.11 39.63
CA HIS A 283 5.78 11.84 39.36
C HIS A 283 6.59 10.88 38.48
N ARG A 284 7.92 11.01 38.48
CA ARG A 284 8.83 10.26 37.60
C ARG A 284 8.70 8.73 37.71
N GLU A 285 8.31 8.22 38.87
CA GLU A 285 8.11 6.79 39.10
C GLU A 285 6.78 6.25 38.56
N LEU A 286 5.83 7.13 38.23
CA LEU A 286 4.50 6.77 37.73
C LEU A 286 4.29 7.18 36.27
N ILE A 287 5.12 8.07 35.73
CA ILE A 287 5.03 8.52 34.34
C ILE A 287 5.90 7.63 33.46
N HIS A 288 5.24 6.82 32.64
CA HIS A 288 5.90 5.92 31.71
C HIS A 288 5.44 6.18 30.28
N LYS A 289 6.40 6.15 29.35
CA LYS A 289 6.13 6.07 27.92
C LYS A 289 6.17 4.61 27.50
N ILE A 290 5.12 4.14 26.84
CA ILE A 290 5.02 2.75 26.38
C ILE A 290 4.87 2.79 24.86
N GLY A 291 5.75 2.11 24.14
CA GLY A 291 5.70 2.05 22.69
C GLY A 291 6.18 0.71 22.13
N VAL A 292 5.96 0.51 20.84
CA VAL A 292 6.35 -0.71 20.12
C VAL A 292 7.35 -0.33 19.01
N THR A 293 8.44 -1.07 18.89
CA THR A 293 9.46 -0.86 17.84
C THR A 293 9.79 -2.17 17.13
N GLY A 294 10.19 -2.11 15.86
CA GLY A 294 10.80 -3.26 15.16
C GLY A 294 12.33 -3.15 15.02
N GLN A 295 12.89 -2.00 15.39
CA GLN A 295 14.34 -1.78 15.49
C GLN A 295 14.76 -1.86 16.96
N SER A 296 16.06 -1.92 17.25
CA SER A 296 16.54 -1.92 18.64
C SER A 296 16.02 -0.69 19.42
N VAL A 297 15.68 -0.89 20.69
CA VAL A 297 15.17 0.17 21.57
C VAL A 297 16.18 1.32 21.66
N ALA A 298 17.48 0.98 21.74
CA ALA A 298 18.57 1.96 21.71
C ALA A 298 18.52 2.88 20.47
N HIS A 299 18.24 2.33 19.28
CA HIS A 299 18.11 3.14 18.06
C HIS A 299 16.85 4.02 18.10
N ARG A 300 15.74 3.52 18.63
CA ARG A 300 14.47 4.28 18.74
C ARG A 300 14.58 5.50 19.67
N VAL A 301 15.36 5.39 20.75
CA VAL A 301 15.51 6.45 21.77
C VAL A 301 16.72 7.36 21.57
N ALA A 302 17.60 7.06 20.60
CA ALA A 302 18.87 7.76 20.41
C ALA A 302 18.76 9.29 20.26
N ASN A 303 17.63 9.78 19.74
CA ASN A 303 17.37 11.22 19.54
C ASN A 303 16.21 11.76 20.39
N ALA A 304 15.87 11.11 21.51
CA ALA A 304 14.73 11.46 22.36
C ALA A 304 14.74 12.94 22.82
N ARG A 305 15.91 13.48 23.20
CA ARG A 305 16.05 14.88 23.64
C ARG A 305 15.57 15.94 22.63
N ASN A 306 15.56 15.59 21.34
CA ASN A 306 15.18 16.51 20.26
C ASN A 306 13.81 16.20 19.66
N ASP A 307 13.12 15.18 20.17
CA ASP A 307 11.86 14.69 19.63
C ASP A 307 10.71 15.09 20.57
N PRO A 308 9.72 15.89 20.10
CA PRO A 308 8.58 16.30 20.90
C PRO A 308 7.77 15.12 21.48
N THR A 309 7.82 13.95 20.84
CA THR A 309 7.13 12.74 21.33
C THR A 309 7.73 12.15 22.60
N PHE A 310 8.96 12.57 22.94
CA PHE A 310 9.67 12.23 24.19
C PHE A 310 9.77 13.41 25.16
N LEU A 311 8.90 14.42 25.01
CA LEU A 311 8.87 15.62 25.85
C LEU A 311 10.17 16.44 25.78
N LEU A 312 10.90 16.37 24.66
CA LEU A 312 12.18 17.07 24.44
C LEU A 312 13.21 16.81 25.55
N ALA A 313 13.24 15.59 26.07
CA ALA A 313 14.13 15.19 27.14
C ALA A 313 14.75 13.81 26.87
N ASP A 314 15.88 13.56 27.53
CA ASP A 314 16.44 12.22 27.57
C ASP A 314 15.49 11.25 28.27
N VAL A 315 15.63 9.97 27.95
CA VAL A 315 14.81 8.90 28.51
C VAL A 315 15.68 7.77 29.04
N GLU A 316 15.15 7.07 30.03
CA GLU A 316 15.71 5.85 30.59
C GLU A 316 14.85 4.67 30.17
N VAL A 317 15.48 3.57 29.73
CA VAL A 317 14.77 2.32 29.46
C VAL A 317 14.56 1.60 30.78
N VAL A 318 13.29 1.40 31.15
CA VAL A 318 12.89 0.73 32.40
C VAL A 318 12.70 -0.76 32.16
N ALA A 319 12.10 -1.13 31.02
CA ALA A 319 11.90 -2.52 30.64
C ALA A 319 11.77 -2.67 29.11
N GLU A 320 12.11 -3.87 28.64
CA GLU A 320 11.95 -4.31 27.26
C GLU A 320 11.30 -5.68 27.25
N TYR A 321 10.27 -5.86 26.43
CA TYR A 321 9.54 -7.12 26.28
C TYR A 321 9.58 -7.52 24.82
N GLN A 322 10.17 -8.68 24.53
CA GLN A 322 10.30 -9.18 23.17
C GLN A 322 8.97 -9.76 22.69
N LEU A 323 8.60 -9.43 21.46
CA LEU A 323 7.36 -9.86 20.82
C LEU A 323 7.66 -10.71 19.59
N PHE A 324 6.96 -11.84 19.47
CA PHE A 324 7.07 -12.78 18.36
C PHE A 324 5.73 -12.91 17.63
N ASN A 325 5.76 -13.04 16.31
CA ASN A 325 4.58 -13.23 15.44
C ASN A 325 3.44 -12.19 15.58
N ILE A 326 3.74 -10.92 15.84
CA ILE A 326 2.75 -9.88 16.17
C ILE A 326 2.66 -8.74 15.13
N ASN A 327 1.43 -8.29 14.87
CA ASN A 327 1.19 -7.04 14.15
C ASN A 327 1.41 -5.83 15.08
N ARG A 328 2.51 -5.09 14.87
CA ARG A 328 2.93 -3.92 15.67
C ARG A 328 1.86 -2.84 15.79
N SER A 329 1.17 -2.51 14.70
CA SER A 329 0.14 -1.46 14.70
C SER A 329 -1.09 -1.84 15.51
N LYS A 330 -1.50 -3.13 15.45
CA LYS A 330 -2.59 -3.64 16.29
C LYS A 330 -2.21 -3.66 17.77
N MET A 331 -0.96 -4.03 18.07
CA MET A 331 -0.43 -4.02 19.44
C MET A 331 -0.47 -2.61 20.06
N GLU A 332 0.05 -1.63 19.32
CA GLU A 332 0.05 -0.22 19.75
C GLU A 332 -1.39 0.27 20.00
N GLY A 333 -2.32 -0.03 19.08
CA GLY A 333 -3.73 0.31 19.25
C GLY A 333 -4.38 -0.34 20.48
N LEU A 334 -4.00 -1.57 20.81
CA LEU A 334 -4.49 -2.27 21.99
C LEU A 334 -3.98 -1.63 23.28
N ILE A 335 -2.67 -1.35 23.38
CA ILE A 335 -2.08 -0.67 24.54
C ILE A 335 -2.75 0.70 24.73
N HIS A 336 -2.90 1.48 23.65
CA HIS A 336 -3.58 2.77 23.69
C HIS A 336 -5.02 2.67 24.19
N LYS A 337 -5.75 1.64 23.79
CA LYS A 337 -7.14 1.42 24.23
C LYS A 337 -7.20 0.99 25.69
N ALA A 338 -6.36 0.04 26.10
CA ALA A 338 -6.32 -0.49 27.46
C ALA A 338 -5.93 0.58 28.49
N LEU A 339 -5.01 1.48 28.11
CA LEU A 339 -4.50 2.54 28.98
C LEU A 339 -5.10 3.93 28.71
N ALA A 340 -6.17 4.01 27.93
CA ALA A 340 -6.80 5.29 27.58
C ALA A 340 -7.16 6.13 28.82
N ALA A 341 -7.61 5.48 29.90
CA ALA A 341 -7.97 6.13 31.16
C ALA A 341 -6.77 6.67 31.95
N ALA A 342 -5.55 6.16 31.69
CA ALA A 342 -4.31 6.56 32.35
C ALA A 342 -3.48 7.55 31.50
N ARG A 343 -3.99 7.97 30.33
CA ARG A 343 -3.22 8.79 29.40
C ARG A 343 -2.88 10.14 30.02
N LEU A 344 -1.61 10.50 29.96
CA LEU A 344 -1.11 11.76 30.47
C LEU A 344 -1.33 12.86 29.43
N ASP A 345 -2.07 13.91 29.80
CA ASP A 345 -2.28 15.09 28.95
C ASP A 345 -1.22 16.15 29.23
N LEU A 346 0.01 15.88 28.76
CA LEU A 346 1.10 16.86 28.78
C LEU A 346 1.34 17.36 27.36
N ALA A 347 1.23 18.68 27.20
CA ALA A 347 1.57 19.34 25.96
C ALA A 347 3.07 19.69 25.96
N ALA A 348 3.83 19.20 24.99
CA ALA A 348 5.21 19.61 24.77
C ALA A 348 5.25 20.63 23.63
N GLY A 349 5.80 21.82 23.87
CA GLY A 349 6.04 22.79 22.81
C GLY A 349 7.19 22.31 21.92
N ASP A 350 6.98 22.23 20.61
CA ASP A 350 8.01 21.98 19.61
C ASP A 350 8.94 23.19 19.46
N ARG A 351 10.18 22.98 19.00
CA ARG A 351 11.19 24.03 18.74
C ARG A 351 10.75 25.08 17.71
N PHE A 352 9.64 24.82 17.01
CA PHE A 352 9.02 25.70 16.03
C PHE A 352 7.72 26.36 16.53
N GLY A 353 7.43 26.30 17.84
CA GLY A 353 6.25 26.95 18.43
C GLY A 353 4.93 26.19 18.24
N ARG A 354 4.97 24.93 17.81
CA ARG A 354 3.80 24.06 17.67
C ARG A 354 3.65 23.17 18.89
N THR A 355 2.46 23.10 19.47
CA THR A 355 2.21 22.20 20.59
C THR A 355 1.97 20.78 20.09
N VAL A 356 2.83 19.83 20.48
CA VAL A 356 2.68 18.40 20.19
C VAL A 356 2.20 17.72 21.47
N GLN A 357 1.07 17.01 21.39
CA GLN A 357 0.55 16.19 22.49
C GLN A 357 0.86 14.71 22.21
N PRO A 358 1.91 14.15 22.83
CA PRO A 358 2.23 12.74 22.66
C PRO A 358 1.18 11.86 23.36
N ARG A 359 0.66 10.86 22.62
CA ARG A 359 -0.41 9.96 23.10
C ARG A 359 0.10 8.73 23.86
N GLU A 360 1.41 8.55 23.88
CA GLU A 360 2.10 7.34 24.37
C GLU A 360 2.61 7.49 25.82
N TRP A 361 2.26 8.57 26.53
CA TRP A 361 2.62 8.77 27.93
C TRP A 361 1.44 8.45 28.83
N PHE A 362 1.69 7.69 29.89
CA PHE A 362 0.69 7.20 30.81
C PHE A 362 1.12 7.42 32.26
N LEU A 363 0.17 7.74 33.13
CA LEU A 363 0.33 7.79 34.57
C LEU A 363 -0.07 6.42 35.16
N ILE A 364 0.88 5.50 35.21
CA ILE A 364 0.68 4.10 35.58
C ILE A 364 1.92 3.55 36.31
N PRO A 365 1.76 2.84 37.44
CA PRO A 365 2.87 2.19 38.13
C PRO A 365 3.44 1.03 37.29
N PHE A 366 4.74 0.78 37.42
CA PHE A 366 5.44 -0.26 36.66
C PHE A 366 4.79 -1.65 36.79
N GLN A 367 4.34 -2.02 38.00
CA GLN A 367 3.67 -3.31 38.26
C GLN A 367 2.39 -3.51 37.42
N ALA A 368 1.64 -2.43 37.16
CA ALA A 368 0.46 -2.51 36.30
C ALA A 368 0.85 -2.61 34.81
N ILE A 369 2.05 -2.15 34.42
CA ILE A 369 2.57 -2.36 33.07
C ILE A 369 2.92 -3.83 32.86
N ASP A 370 3.59 -4.46 33.84
CA ASP A 370 3.85 -5.90 33.82
C ASP A 370 2.54 -6.71 33.72
N ASP A 371 1.55 -6.41 34.57
CA ASP A 371 0.23 -7.06 34.52
C ASP A 371 -0.47 -6.86 33.16
N LEU A 372 -0.40 -5.65 32.58
CA LEU A 372 -0.92 -5.40 31.24
C LEU A 372 -0.27 -6.33 30.21
N ILE A 373 1.05 -6.47 30.24
CA ILE A 373 1.79 -7.29 29.27
C ILE A 373 1.48 -8.77 29.46
N SER A 374 1.38 -9.24 30.70
CA SER A 374 0.96 -10.61 31.03
C SER A 374 -0.49 -10.91 30.64
N ARG A 375 -1.38 -9.91 30.60
CA ARG A 375 -2.77 -10.06 30.12
C ARG A 375 -2.92 -9.89 28.62
N ILE A 376 -2.04 -9.10 28.02
CA ILE A 376 -1.92 -9.00 26.57
C ILE A 376 -1.54 -10.39 26.10
N SER A 377 -0.39 -10.89 26.56
CA SER A 377 -0.27 -12.22 27.17
C SER A 377 -1.26 -13.34 26.81
N ASP A 378 -1.97 -13.72 27.84
CA ASP A 378 -3.04 -14.71 27.82
C ASP A 378 -4.29 -14.31 27.01
N GLY A 379 -4.32 -13.13 26.39
CA GLY A 379 -5.44 -12.60 25.62
C GLY A 379 -6.60 -12.08 26.50
N SER A 380 -6.46 -12.09 27.83
CA SER A 380 -7.47 -11.63 28.77
C SER A 380 -7.60 -10.10 28.84
N VAL A 381 -6.69 -9.34 28.22
CA VAL A 381 -6.69 -7.87 28.21
C VAL A 381 -8.01 -7.26 27.73
N THR A 382 -8.77 -7.96 26.88
CA THR A 382 -10.07 -7.49 26.38
C THR A 382 -11.20 -7.56 27.42
N GLN A 383 -11.01 -8.33 28.49
CA GLN A 383 -12.01 -8.56 29.55
C GLN A 383 -11.78 -7.65 30.77
N VAL A 384 -10.77 -6.79 30.72
CA VAL A 384 -10.38 -5.93 31.83
C VAL A 384 -10.28 -4.46 31.40
N ARG A 385 -10.42 -3.56 32.36
CA ARG A 385 -10.21 -2.12 32.21
C ARG A 385 -9.22 -1.65 33.26
N TYR A 386 -8.28 -0.77 32.89
CA TYR A 386 -7.43 -0.12 33.88
C TYR A 386 -8.25 0.89 34.70
N ASP A 387 -8.14 0.82 36.03
CA ASP A 387 -8.72 1.79 36.94
C ASP A 387 -7.64 2.72 37.53
N PRO A 388 -7.63 4.02 37.18
CA PRO A 388 -6.64 4.97 37.70
C PRO A 388 -6.75 5.22 39.21
N MET A 389 -7.90 4.98 39.84
CA MET A 389 -8.10 5.19 41.27
C MET A 389 -7.53 4.03 42.09
N GLU A 390 -7.66 2.80 41.57
CA GLU A 390 -7.11 1.60 42.22
C GLU A 390 -5.69 1.24 41.72
N ALA A 391 -5.21 1.93 40.68
CA ALA A 391 -3.93 1.71 40.01
C ALA A 391 -3.71 0.25 39.53
N ARG A 392 -4.79 -0.42 39.11
CA ARG A 392 -4.78 -1.83 38.67
C ARG A 392 -5.84 -2.10 37.62
N PHE A 393 -5.75 -3.27 36.96
CA PHE A 393 -6.80 -3.77 36.08
C PHE A 393 -7.95 -4.38 36.89
N VAL A 394 -9.17 -3.96 36.57
CA VAL A 394 -10.42 -4.49 37.11
C VAL A 394 -11.24 -5.15 35.99
N PRO A 395 -12.15 -6.09 36.29
CA PRO A 395 -13.03 -6.67 35.28
C PRO A 395 -13.81 -5.57 34.54
N ALA A 396 -13.91 -5.67 33.22
CA ALA A 396 -14.77 -4.81 32.45
C ALA A 396 -16.23 -5.20 32.75
N GLU A 397 -16.98 -4.36 33.44
CA GLU A 397 -18.42 -4.55 33.59
C GLU A 397 -19.06 -4.54 32.18
N THR A 398 -19.90 -5.56 31.92
CA THR A 398 -20.49 -5.87 30.61
C THR A 398 -21.49 -4.80 30.15
#